data_AF-K1YS36-F1
#
_entry.id   AF-K1YS36-F1
#
_cell.length_a   1.000
_cell.length_b   1.000
_cell.length_c   1.000
_cell.angle_alpha   90.00
_cell.angle_beta   90.00
_cell.angle_gamma   90.00
#
_symmetry.space_group_name_H-M   'P 1'
#
loop_
_entity.id
_entity.type
_entity.pdbx_description
1 polymer ?
#
loop_
_entity_poly.entity_id
_entity_poly.type
_entity_poly.pdbx_seq_one_letter_code
_entity_poly.pdbx_strand_id
1 'polypeptide(L)'
;MSMSPTPPSPYRQAAVAGIGSERLQKSLHGLQDRFGKGAMDLWAGMEDQEMRGRVKDSRMRTLDHLDIILAELAKNVRARGGRVYFAATAEDAIRYTVLVAKKNDVKIVVKGKSMTSMEIDIDPALAHEGIEVVETDLGEYIIQLAGDKPSHIIAPCIHLDRNQ
;
A
#
# COMPACT_ATOMS: atom_id res chain seq x y z
N MET A 1 7.77 -31.87 33.10
CA MET A 1 6.62 -31.63 32.19
C MET A 1 7.18 -31.17 30.86
N SER A 2 7.12 -32.04 29.84
CA SER A 2 7.56 -31.73 28.48
C SER A 2 6.57 -30.72 27.88
N MET A 3 7.00 -29.48 27.64
CA MET A 3 6.19 -28.52 26.90
C MET A 3 6.21 -28.96 25.43
N SER A 4 5.05 -29.37 24.92
CA SER A 4 4.86 -29.59 23.49
C SER A 4 5.16 -28.30 22.73
N PRO A 5 5.86 -28.36 21.57
CA PRO A 5 6.18 -27.17 20.81
C PRO A 5 4.90 -26.49 20.33
N THR A 6 4.77 -25.19 20.63
CA THR A 6 3.66 -24.36 20.13
C THR A 6 3.64 -24.43 18.60
N PRO A 7 2.48 -24.72 17.96
CA PRO A 7 2.40 -24.78 16.52
C PRO A 7 2.85 -23.43 15.93
N PRO A 8 3.63 -23.44 14.83
CA PRO A 8 4.14 -22.21 14.25
C PRO A 8 2.97 -21.31 13.85
N SER A 9 3.04 -20.03 14.20
CA SER A 9 2.03 -19.05 13.78
C SER A 9 1.89 -19.04 12.25
N PRO A 10 0.73 -18.66 11.69
CA PRO A 10 0.54 -18.53 10.25
C PRO A 10 1.66 -17.71 9.58
N TYR A 11 2.14 -16.66 10.28
CA TYR A 11 3.30 -15.89 9.87
C TYR A 11 4.58 -16.73 9.79
N ARG A 12 4.93 -17.50 10.83
CA ARG A 12 6.16 -18.30 10.84
C ARG A 12 6.14 -19.35 9.74
N GLN A 13 4.99 -19.97 9.47
CA GLN A 13 4.83 -20.93 8.38
C GLN A 13 5.05 -20.26 7.02
N ALA A 14 4.39 -19.12 6.78
CA ALA A 14 4.55 -18.34 5.55
C ALA A 14 5.99 -17.83 5.36
N ALA A 15 6.64 -17.40 6.43
CA ALA A 15 8.03 -16.95 6.40
C ALA A 15 8.98 -18.09 6.04
N VAL A 16 8.83 -19.28 6.64
CA VAL A 16 9.65 -20.45 6.29
C VAL A 16 9.44 -20.86 4.83
N ALA A 17 8.19 -20.91 4.36
CA ALA A 17 7.87 -21.21 2.97
C ALA A 17 8.47 -20.17 2.01
N GLY A 18 8.37 -18.88 2.33
CA GLY A 18 8.93 -17.79 1.54
C GLY A 18 10.45 -17.83 1.48
N ILE A 19 11.12 -18.08 2.62
CA ILE A 19 12.58 -18.26 2.67
C ILE A 19 13.01 -19.44 1.82
N GLY A 20 12.25 -20.55 1.79
CA GLY A 20 12.55 -21.72 0.97
C GLY A 20 12.27 -21.57 -0.53
N SER A 21 11.65 -20.47 -0.97
CA SER A 21 11.26 -20.30 -2.37
C SER A 21 12.41 -19.72 -3.21
N GLU A 22 13.11 -20.57 -3.97
CA GLU A 22 14.17 -20.14 -4.91
C GLU A 22 13.67 -19.09 -5.90
N ARG A 23 12.42 -19.21 -6.35
CA ARG A 23 11.79 -18.23 -7.23
C ARG A 23 11.67 -16.86 -6.56
N LEU A 24 11.13 -16.81 -5.34
CA LEU A 24 10.96 -15.56 -4.61
C LEU A 24 12.32 -14.93 -4.32
N GLN A 25 13.29 -15.74 -3.90
CA GLN A 25 14.67 -15.29 -3.70
C GLN A 25 15.26 -14.65 -4.96
N LYS A 26 15.15 -15.31 -6.12
CA LYS A 26 15.63 -14.79 -7.40
C LYS A 26 14.96 -13.47 -7.77
N SER A 27 13.64 -13.36 -7.56
CA SER A 27 12.87 -12.17 -7.88
C SER A 27 13.23 -10.98 -6.97
N LEU A 28 13.42 -11.24 -5.68
CA LEU A 28 13.89 -10.24 -4.71
C LEU A 28 15.33 -9.78 -4.97
N HIS A 29 16.23 -10.70 -5.34
CA HIS A 29 17.61 -10.35 -5.71
C HIS A 29 17.63 -9.42 -6.93
N GLY A 30 16.87 -9.76 -7.98
CA GLY A 30 16.76 -8.92 -9.17
C GLY A 30 16.16 -7.53 -8.88
N LEU A 31 15.25 -7.44 -7.91
CA LEU A 31 14.69 -6.17 -7.45
C LEU A 31 15.76 -5.30 -6.78
N GLN A 32 16.55 -5.88 -5.87
CA GLN A 32 17.61 -5.18 -5.14
C GLN A 32 18.72 -4.68 -6.08
N ASP A 33 19.15 -5.51 -7.02
CA ASP A 33 20.16 -5.14 -8.01
C ASP A 33 19.72 -3.94 -8.87
N ARG A 34 18.44 -3.88 -9.23
CA ARG A 34 17.90 -2.82 -10.08
C ARG A 34 17.67 -1.53 -9.32
N PHE A 35 16.95 -1.58 -8.20
CA PHE A 35 16.57 -0.37 -7.48
C PHE A 35 17.67 0.16 -6.57
N GLY A 36 18.35 -0.72 -5.84
CA GLY A 36 19.38 -0.29 -4.90
C GLY A 36 20.59 0.30 -5.61
N LYS A 37 21.22 -0.50 -6.47
CA LYS A 37 22.42 -0.08 -7.20
C LYS A 37 22.11 1.02 -8.21
N GLY A 38 21.05 0.88 -9.00
CA GLY A 38 20.65 1.88 -9.98
C GLY A 38 20.38 3.26 -9.35
N ALA A 39 19.76 3.29 -8.17
CA ALA A 39 19.58 4.54 -7.44
C ALA A 39 20.92 5.12 -6.98
N MET A 40 21.83 4.31 -6.43
CA MET A 40 23.15 4.77 -6.00
C MET A 40 23.99 5.34 -7.15
N ASP A 41 24.00 4.66 -8.30
CA ASP A 41 24.73 5.11 -9.49
C ASP A 41 24.17 6.45 -9.99
N LEU A 42 22.83 6.60 -10.01
CA LEU A 42 22.19 7.86 -10.37
C LEU A 42 22.53 8.98 -9.38
N TRP A 43 22.50 8.70 -8.08
CA TRP A 43 22.81 9.68 -7.04
C TRP A 43 24.27 10.16 -7.11
N ALA A 44 25.21 9.27 -7.39
CA ALA A 44 26.62 9.64 -7.55
C ALA A 44 26.85 10.62 -8.71
N GLY A 45 26.00 10.57 -9.74
CA GLY A 45 26.06 11.47 -10.90
C GLY A 45 25.23 12.75 -10.78
N MET A 46 24.51 12.98 -9.67
CA MET A 46 23.70 14.20 -9.51
C MET A 46 24.61 15.42 -9.32
N GLU A 47 24.30 16.53 -9.99
CA GLU A 47 25.02 17.81 -9.79
C GLU A 47 24.83 18.33 -8.36
N ASP A 48 23.62 18.20 -7.82
CA ASP A 48 23.25 18.63 -6.47
C ASP A 48 23.13 17.44 -5.52
N GLN A 49 24.24 17.13 -4.86
CA GLN A 49 24.35 16.02 -3.89
C GLN A 49 23.48 16.24 -2.63
N GLU A 50 23.16 17.49 -2.30
CA GLU A 50 22.40 17.86 -1.09
C GLU A 50 20.88 17.78 -1.30
N MET A 51 20.41 17.70 -2.55
CA MET A 51 18.98 17.67 -2.89
C MET A 51 18.20 16.62 -2.08
N ARG A 52 18.81 15.44 -1.89
CA ARG A 52 18.19 14.33 -1.17
C ARG A 52 17.98 14.63 0.31
N GLY A 53 18.98 15.27 0.94
CA GLY A 53 18.88 15.75 2.32
C GLY A 53 17.73 16.74 2.44
N ARG A 54 17.69 17.74 1.57
CA ARG A 54 16.63 18.77 1.59
C ARG A 54 15.23 18.21 1.35
N VAL A 55 15.07 17.24 0.44
CA VAL A 55 13.78 16.56 0.20
C VAL A 55 13.38 15.73 1.42
N LYS A 56 14.32 15.02 2.05
CA LYS A 56 14.08 14.27 3.29
C LYS A 56 13.64 15.22 4.40
N ASP A 57 14.35 16.32 4.61
CA ASP A 57 14.05 17.30 5.66
C ASP A 57 12.72 17.98 5.43
N SER A 58 12.38 18.27 4.17
CA SER A 58 11.04 18.76 3.79
C SER A 58 9.95 17.77 4.21
N ARG A 59 10.11 16.48 3.88
CA ARG A 59 9.17 15.43 4.27
C ARG A 59 9.06 15.30 5.79
N MET A 60 10.19 15.32 6.51
CA MET A 60 10.18 15.22 7.97
C MET A 60 9.46 16.41 8.61
N ARG A 61 9.71 17.63 8.14
CA ARG A 61 8.98 18.83 8.62
C ARG A 61 7.47 18.72 8.38
N THR A 62 7.03 18.16 7.25
CA THR A 62 5.61 17.90 6.99
C THR A 62 5.02 16.95 8.03
N LEU A 63 5.74 15.90 8.42
CA LEU A 63 5.29 14.95 9.44
C LEU A 63 5.25 15.59 10.83
N ASP A 64 6.22 16.43 11.17
CA ASP A 64 6.27 17.14 12.45
C ASP A 64 5.13 18.15 12.63
N HIS A 65 4.51 18.60 11.54
CA HIS A 65 3.42 19.59 11.51
C HIS A 65 2.15 19.02 10.86
N LEU A 66 1.94 17.70 10.99
CA LEU A 66 0.91 16.99 10.25
C LEU A 66 -0.51 17.53 10.53
N ASP A 67 -0.78 17.99 11.74
CA ASP A 67 -2.04 18.62 12.15
C ASP A 67 -2.38 19.87 11.32
N ILE A 68 -1.40 20.75 11.12
CA ILE A 68 -1.53 21.97 10.31
C ILE A 68 -1.67 21.61 8.84
N ILE A 69 -0.83 20.70 8.35
CA ILE A 69 -0.82 20.31 6.93
C ILE A 69 -2.12 19.60 6.53
N LEU A 70 -2.68 18.74 7.39
CA LEU A 70 -3.95 18.08 7.13
C LEU A 70 -5.11 19.08 7.11
N ALA A 71 -5.10 20.08 7.99
CA ALA A 71 -6.09 21.14 7.99
C ALA A 71 -6.04 21.97 6.69
N GLU A 72 -4.83 22.32 6.23
CA GLU A 72 -4.63 23.03 4.97
C GLU A 72 -5.06 22.19 3.76
N LEU A 73 -4.68 20.91 3.71
CA LEU A 73 -5.12 19.97 2.68
C LEU A 73 -6.65 19.93 2.62
N ALA A 74 -7.31 19.74 3.77
CA ALA A 74 -8.77 19.67 3.83
C ALA A 74 -9.43 20.96 3.36
N LYS A 75 -8.89 22.13 3.73
CA LYS A 75 -9.35 23.43 3.23
C LYS A 75 -9.22 23.50 1.70
N ASN A 76 -8.08 23.11 1.16
CA ASN A 76 -7.79 23.18 -0.28
C ASN A 76 -8.62 22.21 -1.12
N VAL A 77 -8.90 21.01 -0.60
CA VAL A 77 -9.80 20.03 -1.23
C VAL A 77 -11.22 20.56 -1.22
N ARG A 78 -11.70 21.08 -0.09
CA ARG A 78 -13.06 21.66 0.04
C ARG A 78 -13.26 22.87 -0.88
N ALA A 79 -12.25 23.74 -0.99
CA ALA A 79 -12.29 24.88 -1.90
C ALA A 79 -12.44 24.49 -3.37
N ARG A 80 -12.04 23.27 -3.74
CA ARG A 80 -12.17 22.71 -5.10
C ARG A 80 -13.42 21.82 -5.26
N GLY A 81 -14.35 21.88 -4.31
CA GLY A 81 -15.59 21.10 -4.33
C GLY A 81 -15.46 19.66 -3.82
N GLY A 82 -14.27 19.26 -3.38
CA GLY A 82 -14.05 17.95 -2.75
C GLY A 82 -14.63 17.90 -1.33
N ARG A 83 -14.78 16.68 -0.80
CA ARG A 83 -15.17 16.46 0.60
C ARG A 83 -14.06 15.73 1.32
N VAL A 84 -13.77 16.16 2.54
CA VAL A 84 -12.80 15.50 3.43
C VAL A 84 -13.50 15.10 4.71
N TYR A 85 -13.41 13.81 5.01
CA TYR A 85 -13.84 13.19 6.25
C TYR A 85 -12.61 12.71 7.01
N PHE A 86 -12.50 13.14 8.26
CA PHE A 86 -11.46 12.68 9.17
C PHE A 86 -12.04 11.54 10.02
N ALA A 87 -11.64 10.31 9.72
CA ALA A 87 -12.03 9.14 10.47
C ALA A 87 -11.10 8.97 11.68
N ALA A 88 -11.67 8.71 12.87
CA ALA A 88 -10.88 8.42 14.07
C ALA A 88 -10.44 6.95 14.12
N THR A 89 -11.22 6.05 13.51
CA THR A 89 -10.95 4.61 13.47
C THR A 89 -11.10 4.04 12.06
N ALA A 90 -10.65 2.80 11.88
CA ALA A 90 -10.87 2.01 10.67
C ALA A 90 -12.37 1.88 10.36
N GLU A 91 -13.18 1.56 11.37
CA GLU A 91 -14.63 1.39 11.23
C GLU A 91 -15.31 2.68 10.79
N ASP A 92 -14.88 3.83 11.29
CA ASP A 92 -15.37 5.14 10.85
C ASP A 92 -15.06 5.40 9.37
N ALA A 93 -13.84 5.08 8.93
CA ALA A 93 -13.43 5.24 7.55
C ALA A 93 -14.25 4.34 6.61
N ILE A 94 -14.41 3.06 6.96
CA ILE A 94 -15.20 2.08 6.19
C ILE A 94 -16.66 2.54 6.11
N ARG A 95 -17.27 2.83 7.26
CA ARG A 95 -18.68 3.23 7.36
C ARG A 95 -18.97 4.47 6.53
N TYR A 96 -18.11 5.49 6.62
CA TYR A 96 -18.28 6.71 5.83
C TYR A 96 -18.10 6.44 4.32
N THR A 97 -17.11 5.64 3.93
CA THR A 97 -16.85 5.30 2.53
C THR A 97 -18.04 4.57 1.90
N VAL A 98 -18.56 3.54 2.57
CA VAL A 98 -19.77 2.80 2.15
C VAL A 98 -20.99 3.73 2.08
N LEU A 99 -21.19 4.58 3.09
CA LEU A 99 -22.29 5.54 3.11
C LEU A 99 -22.25 6.50 1.91
N VAL A 100 -21.07 7.03 1.59
CA VAL A 100 -20.88 7.93 0.44
C VAL A 100 -21.15 7.19 -0.86
N ALA A 101 -20.62 5.97 -1.01
CA ALA A 101 -20.82 5.20 -2.23
C ALA A 101 -22.31 4.89 -2.47
N LYS A 102 -23.01 4.40 -1.43
CA LYS A 102 -24.46 4.13 -1.48
C LYS A 102 -25.28 5.38 -1.79
N LYS A 103 -24.98 6.51 -1.15
CA LYS A 103 -25.72 7.76 -1.35
C LYS A 103 -25.65 8.25 -2.80
N ASN A 104 -24.58 7.93 -3.51
CA ASN A 104 -24.37 8.35 -4.89
C ASN A 104 -24.63 7.22 -5.91
N ASP A 105 -25.25 6.11 -5.49
CA ASP A 105 -25.51 4.92 -6.31
C ASP A 105 -24.27 4.43 -7.09
N VAL A 106 -23.11 4.50 -6.45
CA VAL A 106 -21.83 4.07 -7.04
C VAL A 106 -21.88 2.58 -7.32
N LYS A 107 -21.45 2.18 -8.53
CA LYS A 107 -21.30 0.77 -8.93
C LYS A 107 -19.85 0.32 -8.98
N ILE A 108 -18.95 1.25 -9.29
CA ILE A 108 -17.52 0.99 -9.45
C ILE A 108 -16.73 2.07 -8.71
N VAL A 109 -15.76 1.65 -7.91
CA VAL A 109 -14.76 2.51 -7.26
C VAL A 109 -13.41 2.21 -7.89
N VAL A 110 -12.83 3.22 -8.55
CA VAL A 110 -11.46 3.16 -9.04
C VAL A 110 -10.56 3.82 -8.01
N LYS A 111 -9.54 3.09 -7.53
CA LYS A 111 -8.62 3.60 -6.51
C LYS A 111 -7.16 3.32 -6.87
N GLY A 112 -6.28 4.14 -6.31
CA GLY A 112 -4.84 3.86 -6.35
C GLY A 112 -4.41 2.96 -5.19
N LYS A 113 -3.16 2.48 -5.28
CA LYS A 113 -2.52 1.69 -4.23
C LYS A 113 -2.53 2.44 -2.90
N SER A 114 -3.05 1.80 -1.87
CA SER A 114 -3.03 2.28 -0.49
C SER A 114 -2.91 1.10 0.46
N MET A 115 -1.78 1.01 1.17
CA MET A 115 -1.61 0.01 2.22
C MET A 115 -2.66 0.19 3.31
N THR A 116 -2.96 1.44 3.67
CA THR A 116 -3.97 1.74 4.69
C THR A 116 -5.35 1.24 4.30
N SER A 117 -5.78 1.39 3.05
CA SER A 117 -7.11 0.91 2.64
C SER A 117 -7.21 -0.62 2.67
N MET A 118 -6.10 -1.31 2.39
CA MET A 118 -6.03 -2.77 2.51
C MET A 118 -6.02 -3.23 3.97
N GLU A 119 -5.23 -2.58 4.84
CA GLU A 119 -5.13 -2.94 6.26
C GLU A 119 -6.44 -2.81 7.02
N ILE A 120 -7.33 -1.90 6.57
CA ILE A 120 -8.66 -1.69 7.16
C ILE A 120 -9.78 -2.34 6.35
N ASP A 121 -9.48 -3.18 5.36
CA ASP A 121 -10.48 -3.91 4.56
C ASP A 121 -11.54 -3.02 3.88
N ILE A 122 -11.16 -1.86 3.31
CA ILE A 122 -12.09 -1.03 2.53
C ILE A 122 -12.67 -1.80 1.34
N ASP A 123 -11.85 -2.57 0.62
CA ASP A 123 -12.28 -3.22 -0.62
C ASP A 123 -13.30 -4.33 -0.36
N PRO A 124 -13.06 -5.27 0.60
CA PRO A 124 -14.09 -6.22 1.00
C PRO A 124 -15.39 -5.55 1.46
N ALA A 125 -15.31 -4.42 2.19
CA ALA A 125 -16.49 -3.72 2.68
C ALA A 125 -17.33 -3.11 1.54
N LEU A 126 -16.70 -2.55 0.52
CA LEU A 126 -17.39 -2.07 -0.68
C LEU A 126 -17.96 -3.23 -1.51
N ALA A 127 -17.19 -4.30 -1.68
CA ALA A 127 -17.62 -5.49 -2.42
C ALA A 127 -18.84 -6.17 -1.78
N HIS A 128 -18.91 -6.22 -0.44
CA HIS A 128 -20.08 -6.74 0.29
C HIS A 128 -21.38 -5.98 -0.05
N GLU A 129 -21.25 -4.72 -0.45
CA GLU A 129 -22.38 -3.85 -0.83
C GLU A 129 -22.67 -3.88 -2.34
N GLY A 130 -22.05 -4.81 -3.07
CA GLY A 130 -22.21 -4.96 -4.51
C GLY A 130 -21.49 -3.89 -5.33
N ILE A 131 -20.50 -3.22 -4.74
CA ILE A 131 -19.69 -2.19 -5.41
C ILE A 131 -18.38 -2.83 -5.85
N GLU A 132 -18.12 -2.81 -7.16
CA GLU A 132 -16.85 -3.26 -7.71
C GLU A 132 -15.74 -2.28 -7.32
N VAL A 133 -14.60 -2.78 -6.88
CA VAL A 133 -13.40 -1.96 -6.61
C VAL A 133 -12.35 -2.34 -7.64
N VAL A 134 -11.66 -1.37 -8.23
CA VAL A 134 -10.63 -1.60 -9.25
C VAL A 134 -9.38 -0.81 -8.88
N GLU A 135 -8.25 -1.50 -8.75
CA GLU A 135 -6.93 -0.89 -8.56
C GLU A 135 -6.36 -0.30 -9.85
N THR A 136 -5.75 0.88 -9.75
CA THR A 136 -5.01 1.49 -10.86
C THR A 136 -3.53 1.15 -10.86
N ASP A 137 -2.99 0.67 -9.74
CA ASP A 137 -1.62 0.15 -9.69
C ASP A 137 -1.58 -1.21 -10.37
N LEU A 138 -0.74 -1.38 -11.39
CA LEU A 138 -0.70 -2.61 -12.18
C LEU A 138 -0.38 -3.84 -11.32
N GLY A 139 0.52 -3.69 -10.36
CA GLY A 139 0.92 -4.80 -9.51
C GLY A 139 -0.19 -5.19 -8.54
N GLU A 140 -0.88 -4.22 -7.93
CA GLU A 140 -2.06 -4.49 -7.10
C GLU A 140 -3.22 -5.05 -7.93
N TYR A 141 -3.41 -4.58 -9.16
CA TYR A 141 -4.45 -5.09 -10.04
C TYR A 141 -4.21 -6.56 -10.43
N ILE A 142 -2.96 -6.96 -10.70
CA ILE A 142 -2.61 -8.37 -10.92
C ILE A 142 -2.95 -9.21 -9.68
N ILE A 143 -2.60 -8.72 -8.49
CA ILE A 143 -2.90 -9.40 -7.22
C ILE A 143 -4.40 -9.52 -6.98
N GLN A 144 -5.15 -8.46 -7.26
CA GLN A 144 -6.60 -8.43 -7.18
C GLN A 144 -7.23 -9.48 -8.11
N LEU A 145 -6.79 -9.55 -9.36
CA LEU A 145 -7.25 -10.55 -10.34
C LEU A 145 -6.90 -11.99 -9.92
N ALA A 146 -5.73 -12.17 -9.30
CA ALA A 146 -5.29 -13.47 -8.79
C ALA A 146 -6.01 -13.90 -7.51
N GLY A 147 -6.71 -12.98 -6.82
CA GLY A 147 -7.28 -13.23 -5.50
C GLY A 147 -6.21 -13.51 -4.43
N ASP A 148 -5.00 -12.96 -4.61
CA ASP A 148 -3.85 -13.19 -3.74
C ASP A 148 -3.56 -11.96 -2.85
N LYS A 149 -2.46 -11.99 -2.09
CA LYS A 149 -1.99 -10.88 -1.26
C LYS A 149 -0.64 -10.34 -1.76
N PRO A 150 -0.39 -9.04 -1.62
CA PRO A 150 0.89 -8.47 -2.01
C PRO A 150 2.03 -9.00 -1.13
N SER A 151 3.14 -9.37 -1.76
CA SER A 151 4.34 -9.88 -1.05
C SER A 151 5.40 -8.81 -0.74
N HIS A 152 5.30 -7.64 -1.37
CA HIS A 152 6.27 -6.57 -1.22
C HIS A 152 5.64 -5.19 -1.42
N ILE A 153 6.02 -4.22 -0.58
CA ILE A 153 5.34 -2.91 -0.53
C ILE A 153 5.43 -2.12 -1.84
N ILE A 154 6.59 -2.09 -2.51
CA ILE A 154 6.77 -1.38 -3.80
C ILE A 154 6.61 -2.29 -5.02
N ALA A 155 6.50 -3.61 -4.83
CA ALA A 155 6.48 -4.59 -5.91
C ALA A 155 5.48 -5.71 -5.53
N PRO A 156 4.18 -5.39 -5.43
CA PRO A 156 3.18 -6.25 -4.79
C PRO A 156 3.16 -7.69 -5.36
N CYS A 157 3.25 -7.82 -6.68
CA CYS A 157 3.25 -9.08 -7.41
C CYS A 157 4.65 -9.72 -7.62
N ILE A 158 5.69 -9.34 -6.84
CA ILE A 158 7.07 -9.86 -7.07
C ILE A 158 7.22 -11.38 -6.88
N HIS A 159 6.27 -12.01 -6.19
CA HIS A 159 6.22 -13.47 -6.03
C HIS A 159 5.56 -14.19 -7.22
N LEU A 160 4.97 -13.44 -8.16
CA LEU A 160 4.34 -13.97 -9.37
C LEU A 160 5.27 -13.87 -10.57
N ASP A 161 5.14 -14.81 -11.50
CA ASP A 161 5.90 -14.85 -12.75
C ASP A 161 5.01 -15.24 -13.94
N ARG A 162 5.51 -15.04 -15.17
CA ARG A 162 4.73 -15.25 -16.40
C ARG A 162 4.45 -16.72 -16.74
N ASN A 163 5.11 -17.66 -16.06
CA ASN A 163 5.00 -19.09 -16.30
C ASN A 163 4.07 -19.79 -15.30
N GLN A 164 3.35 -19.02 -14.47
CA GLN A 164 2.27 -19.52 -13.62
C GLN A 164 0.99 -19.79 -14.40
#